data_AF-A0A843HUU7-F1
#
_entry.id   AF-A0A843HUU7-F1
#
_cell.length_a   1.000
_cell.length_b   1.000
_cell.length_c   1.000
_cell.angle_alpha   90.00
_cell.angle_beta   90.00
_cell.angle_gamma   90.00
#
_symmetry.space_group_name_H-M   'P 1'
#
loop_
_entity.id
_entity.type
_entity.pdbx_description
1 polymer ?
#
loop_
_entity_poly.entity_id
_entity_poly.type
_entity_poly.pdbx_seq_one_letter_code
_entity_poly.pdbx_strand_id
1 'polypeptide(L)'
;MDYIITPAWFYWVRVAQTVNLTVSILAGLLGLACLGLAAIRMAMVGEYDEEEPEVKTVKRLLKIVFPLTILFVILAIFVPSKETLIEMQVAKFATFDNARLTIDAVKNAVDYIISTIKGG
;
A
#
# COMPACT_ATOMS: atom_id res chain seq x y z
N MET A 1 7.39 -30.60 2.19
CA MET A 1 8.10 -29.63 1.35
C MET A 1 7.74 -28.26 1.89
N ASP A 2 8.56 -27.74 2.80
CA ASP A 2 8.32 -26.42 3.38
C ASP A 2 8.75 -25.36 2.36
N TYR A 3 7.75 -24.73 1.74
CA TYR A 3 8.00 -23.67 0.79
C TYR A 3 8.44 -22.41 1.53
N ILE A 4 9.64 -21.93 1.20
CA ILE A 4 10.18 -20.66 1.69
C ILE A 4 9.20 -19.52 1.36
N ILE A 5 8.53 -19.55 0.20
CA ILE A 5 7.45 -18.62 -0.17
C ILE A 5 6.22 -19.42 -0.58
N THR A 6 5.10 -19.23 0.14
CA THR A 6 3.83 -19.90 -0.21
C THR A 6 3.24 -19.31 -1.49
N PRO A 7 2.72 -20.14 -2.43
CA PRO A 7 2.09 -19.65 -3.66
C PRO A 7 0.92 -18.67 -3.41
N ALA A 8 0.21 -18.83 -2.29
CA ALA A 8 -0.84 -17.93 -1.86
C ALA A 8 -0.36 -16.49 -1.60
N TRP A 9 0.91 -16.29 -1.22
CA TRP A 9 1.49 -14.97 -1.00
C TRP A 9 1.43 -14.09 -2.26
N PHE A 10 1.76 -14.64 -3.43
CA PHE A 10 1.73 -13.92 -4.70
C PHE A 10 0.30 -13.47 -5.08
N TYR A 11 -0.71 -14.25 -4.71
CA TYR A 11 -2.10 -13.87 -4.90
C TYR A 11 -2.45 -12.65 -4.03
N TRP A 12 -2.12 -12.68 -2.74
CA TRP A 12 -2.38 -11.58 -1.81
C TRP A 12 -1.65 -10.29 -2.20
N VAL A 13 -0.40 -10.40 -2.69
CA VAL A 13 0.35 -9.25 -3.22
C VAL A 13 -0.37 -8.62 -4.41
N ARG A 14 -0.92 -9.43 -5.34
CA ARG A 14 -1.70 -8.91 -6.47
C ARG A 14 -3.00 -8.27 -6.01
N VAL A 15 -3.70 -8.87 -5.05
CA VAL A 15 -4.94 -8.29 -4.48
C VAL A 15 -4.65 -6.95 -3.83
N ALA A 16 -3.60 -6.85 -3.00
CA ALA A 16 -3.19 -5.61 -2.37
C ALA A 16 -2.82 -4.53 -3.41
N GLN A 17 -2.14 -4.91 -4.49
CA GLN A 17 -1.83 -4.00 -5.59
C GLN A 17 -3.09 -3.46 -6.29
N THR A 18 -4.06 -4.33 -6.59
CA THR A 18 -5.34 -3.91 -7.19
C THR A 18 -6.09 -2.98 -6.26
N VAL A 19 -6.17 -3.30 -4.97
CA VAL A 19 -6.82 -2.46 -3.95
C VAL A 19 -6.14 -1.10 -3.86
N ASN A 20 -4.81 -1.05 -3.79
CA ASN A 20 -4.05 0.19 -3.74
C ASN A 20 -4.36 1.09 -4.95
N LEU A 21 -4.32 0.52 -6.16
CA LEU A 21 -4.61 1.25 -7.38
C LEU A 21 -6.04 1.77 -7.40
N THR A 22 -7.03 0.96 -7.02
CA THR A 22 -8.43 1.39 -6.95
C THR A 22 -8.66 2.49 -5.92
N VAL A 23 -8.09 2.35 -4.71
CA VAL A 23 -8.19 3.36 -3.64
C VAL A 23 -7.52 4.66 -4.07
N SER A 24 -6.34 4.59 -4.70
CA SER A 24 -5.62 5.77 -5.20
C SER A 24 -6.41 6.52 -6.29
N ILE A 25 -7.02 5.80 -7.24
CA ILE A 25 -7.87 6.41 -8.26
C ILE A 25 -9.10 7.08 -7.62
N LEU A 26 -9.76 6.40 -6.69
CA LEU A 26 -10.93 6.95 -5.98
C LEU A 26 -10.56 8.19 -5.15
N ALA A 27 -9.42 8.16 -4.44
CA ALA A 27 -8.90 9.30 -3.72
C ALA A 27 -8.64 10.49 -4.65
N GLY A 28 -8.06 10.24 -5.84
CA GLY A 28 -7.84 11.27 -6.85
C GLY A 28 -9.14 11.88 -7.38
N LEU A 29 -10.13 11.06 -7.71
CA LEU A 29 -11.44 11.51 -8.20
C LEU A 29 -12.20 12.32 -7.14
N LEU A 30 -12.22 11.84 -5.89
CA LEU A 30 -12.84 12.56 -4.77
C LEU A 30 -12.10 13.86 -4.44
N GLY A 31 -10.77 13.88 -4.58
CA GLY A 31 -9.95 15.08 -4.46
C GLY A 31 -10.32 16.14 -5.50
N LEU A 32 -10.41 15.74 -6.78
CA LEU A 32 -10.85 16.62 -7.86
C LEU A 32 -12.28 17.15 -7.65
N ALA A 33 -13.20 16.29 -7.23
CA ALA A 33 -14.56 16.71 -6.90
C ALA A 33 -14.59 17.72 -5.74
N CYS A 34 -13.77 17.52 -4.72
CA CYS A 34 -13.65 18.45 -3.59
C CYS A 34 -13.10 19.81 -4.03
N LEU A 35 -12.09 19.84 -4.90
CA LEU A 35 -11.55 21.07 -5.47
C LEU A 35 -12.57 21.80 -6.34
N GLY A 36 -13.32 21.06 -7.17
CA GLY A 36 -14.40 21.62 -7.99
C GLY A 36 -15.50 22.26 -7.15
N LEU A 37 -15.97 21.57 -6.10
CA LEU A 37 -16.97 22.12 -5.18
C LEU A 37 -16.45 23.34 -4.41
N ALA A 38 -15.17 23.36 -4.02
CA ALA A 38 -14.55 24.51 -3.37
C ALA A 38 -14.45 25.72 -4.31
N ALA A 39 -14.10 25.49 -5.58
CA ALA A 39 -14.05 26.54 -6.60
C ALA A 39 -15.45 27.13 -6.87
N ILE A 40 -16.47 26.27 -7.00
CA ILE A 40 -17.88 26.71 -7.13
C ILE A 40 -18.28 27.54 -5.90
N ARG A 41 -17.94 27.07 -4.69
CA ARG A 41 -18.25 27.83 -3.47
C ARG A 41 -17.60 29.21 -3.48
N MET A 42 -16.33 29.31 -3.88
CA MET A 42 -15.63 30.60 -3.98
C MET A 42 -16.24 31.51 -5.04
N ALA A 43 -16.67 30.99 -6.18
CA ALA A 43 -17.35 31.78 -7.21
C ALA A 43 -18.70 32.35 -6.72
N MET A 44 -19.41 31.61 -5.86
CA MET A 44 -20.67 32.07 -5.27
C MET A 44 -20.49 33.09 -4.14
N VAL A 45 -19.27 33.26 -3.60
CA VAL A 45 -19.01 34.23 -2.52
C VAL A 45 -19.07 35.64 -3.11
N GLY A 46 -20.15 36.36 -2.82
CA GLY A 46 -20.36 37.76 -3.21
C GLY A 46 -21.51 37.98 -4.18
N GLU A 47 -21.89 36.96 -4.96
CA GLU A 47 -23.08 37.01 -5.85
C GLU A 47 -24.34 36.45 -5.19
N TYR A 48 -24.20 35.46 -4.30
CA TYR A 48 -25.32 34.74 -3.70
C TYR A 48 -25.34 34.89 -2.18
N ASP A 49 -26.54 35.03 -1.61
CA ASP A 49 -26.72 35.05 -0.16
C ASP A 49 -26.47 33.65 0.43
N GLU A 50 -25.99 33.57 1.68
CA GLU A 50 -25.71 32.28 2.32
C GLU A 50 -26.95 31.41 2.53
N GLU A 51 -28.13 32.03 2.54
CA GLU A 51 -29.41 31.34 2.72
C GLU A 51 -29.93 30.67 1.43
N GLU A 52 -29.31 30.97 0.27
CA GLU A 52 -29.74 30.38 -0.98
C GLU A 52 -29.57 28.85 -1.01
N PRO A 53 -30.55 28.13 -1.59
CA PRO A 53 -30.57 26.67 -1.57
C PRO A 53 -29.35 26.06 -2.29
N GLU A 54 -28.82 26.72 -3.30
CA GLU A 54 -27.65 26.29 -4.07
C GLU A 54 -26.38 26.32 -3.21
N VAL A 55 -26.13 27.45 -2.54
CA VAL A 55 -25.01 27.64 -1.60
C VAL A 55 -25.08 26.62 -0.46
N LYS A 56 -26.27 26.41 0.10
CA LYS A 56 -26.49 25.45 1.19
C LYS A 56 -26.22 24.01 0.76
N THR A 57 -26.56 23.67 -0.48
CA THR A 57 -26.33 22.34 -1.06
C THR A 57 -24.84 22.09 -1.28
N VAL A 58 -24.11 23.04 -1.88
CA VAL A 58 -22.66 22.94 -2.08
C VAL A 58 -21.93 22.82 -0.73
N LYS A 59 -22.31 23.63 0.27
CA LYS A 59 -21.75 23.56 1.63
C LYS A 59 -22.00 22.21 2.29
N ARG A 60 -23.18 21.62 2.11
CA ARG A 60 -23.52 20.29 2.64
C ARG A 60 -22.72 19.18 1.95
N LEU A 61 -22.59 19.25 0.62
CA LEU A 61 -21.78 18.31 -0.15
C LEU A 61 -20.31 18.38 0.27
N LEU A 62 -19.75 19.59 0.39
CA LEU A 62 -18.36 19.78 0.79
C LEU A 62 -18.09 19.23 2.21
N LYS A 63 -19.02 19.39 3.15
CA LYS A 63 -18.93 18.78 4.48
C LYS A 63 -18.92 17.25 4.49
N ILE A 64 -19.49 16.60 3.48
CA ILE A 64 -19.52 15.13 3.37
C ILE A 64 -18.33 14.62 2.55
N VAL A 65 -18.07 15.25 1.41
CA VAL A 65 -17.00 14.87 0.48
C VAL A 65 -15.64 15.09 1.12
N PHE A 66 -15.43 16.18 1.85
CA PHE A 66 -14.13 16.49 2.47
C PHE A 66 -13.61 15.39 3.43
N PRO A 67 -14.34 14.97 4.47
CA PRO A 67 -13.87 13.89 5.35
C PRO A 67 -13.75 12.55 4.60
N LEU A 68 -14.60 12.30 3.59
CA LEU A 68 -14.52 11.11 2.77
C LEU A 68 -13.22 11.08 1.96
N THR A 69 -12.85 12.19 1.32
CA THR A 69 -11.57 12.34 0.60
C THR A 69 -10.39 12.09 1.52
N ILE A 70 -10.40 12.66 2.74
CA ILE A 70 -9.34 12.43 3.73
C ILE A 70 -9.22 10.95 4.08
N LEU A 71 -10.34 10.26 4.30
CA LEU A 71 -10.34 8.82 4.59
C LEU A 71 -9.70 8.01 3.45
N PHE A 72 -10.06 8.29 2.20
CA PHE A 72 -9.49 7.60 1.04
C PHE A 72 -8.01 7.91 0.83
N VAL A 73 -7.56 9.14 1.11
CA VAL A 73 -6.14 9.50 1.08
C VAL A 73 -5.36 8.75 2.14
N ILE A 74 -5.87 8.66 3.37
CA ILE A 74 -5.25 7.88 4.44
C ILE A 74 -5.15 6.41 4.01
N LEU A 75 -6.24 5.83 3.49
CA LEU A 75 -6.21 4.44 2.99
C LEU A 75 -5.17 4.25 1.88
N ALA A 76 -5.04 5.21 0.95
CA ALA A 76 -4.03 5.13 -0.12
C ALA A 76 -2.59 5.15 0.44
N ILE A 77 -2.33 5.92 1.49
CA ILE A 77 -1.00 6.00 2.13
C ILE A 77 -0.68 4.73 2.90
N PHE A 78 -1.65 4.17 3.61
CA PHE A 78 -1.44 3.00 4.48
C PHE A 78 -1.42 1.68 3.72
N VAL A 79 -2.02 1.60 2.52
CA VAL A 79 -1.92 0.41 1.69
C VAL A 79 -0.54 0.39 1.01
N PRO A 80 0.34 -0.56 1.32
CA PRO A 80 1.68 -0.62 0.74
C PRO A 80 1.62 -0.93 -0.75
N SER A 81 2.64 -0.51 -1.48
CA SER A 81 2.80 -0.87 -2.89
C SER A 81 3.25 -2.33 -3.02
N LYS A 82 3.13 -2.88 -4.24
CA LYS A 82 3.65 -4.21 -4.57
C LYS A 82 5.13 -4.33 -4.26
N GLU A 83 5.91 -3.30 -4.56
CA GLU A 83 7.35 -3.27 -4.35
C GLU A 83 7.67 -3.33 -2.87
N THR A 84 6.99 -2.51 -2.05
CA THR A 84 7.15 -2.52 -0.59
C THR A 84 6.80 -3.88 0.01
N LEU A 85 5.73 -4.54 -0.45
CA LEU A 85 5.37 -5.88 0.00
C LEU A 85 6.43 -6.94 -0.35
N ILE A 86 7.04 -6.83 -1.53
CA ILE A 86 8.12 -7.72 -1.96
C ILE A 86 9.39 -7.46 -1.13
N GLU A 87 9.75 -6.19 -0.92
CA GLU A 87 10.90 -5.80 -0.08
C GLU A 87 10.75 -6.29 1.35
N MET A 88 9.57 -6.14 1.95
CA MET A 88 9.29 -6.67 3.30
C MET A 88 9.45 -8.20 3.35
N GLN A 89 8.99 -8.91 2.33
CA GLN A 89 9.14 -10.36 2.26
C GLN A 89 10.62 -10.76 2.12
N VAL A 90 11.37 -10.07 1.25
CA VAL A 90 12.81 -10.31 1.09
C VAL A 90 13.56 -9.98 2.39
N ALA A 91 13.24 -8.88 3.07
CA ALA A 91 13.85 -8.51 4.34
C ALA A 91 13.62 -9.55 5.44
N LYS A 92 12.43 -10.18 5.47
CA LYS A 92 12.11 -11.29 6.38
C LYS A 92 12.98 -12.53 6.13
N PHE A 93 13.40 -12.77 4.89
CA PHE A 93 14.30 -13.88 4.56
C PHE A 93 15.78 -13.50 4.64
N ALA A 94 16.11 -12.25 4.36
CA ALA A 94 17.48 -11.71 4.43
C ALA A 94 17.92 -11.34 5.86
N THR A 95 17.08 -11.62 6.87
CA THR A 95 17.47 -11.43 8.27
C THR A 95 18.64 -12.35 8.63
N PHE A 96 19.60 -11.84 9.41
CA PHE A 96 20.87 -12.51 9.75
C PHE A 96 20.71 -13.97 10.23
N ASP A 97 19.60 -14.32 10.86
CA ASP A 97 19.33 -15.68 11.35
C ASP A 97 19.14 -16.70 10.22
N ASN A 98 18.46 -16.32 9.12
CA ASN A 98 18.28 -17.19 7.95
C ASN A 98 19.55 -17.24 7.09
N ALA A 99 20.29 -16.14 7.00
CA ALA A 99 21.59 -16.11 6.32
C ALA A 99 22.62 -16.99 7.05
N ARG A 100 22.65 -16.97 8.40
CA ARG A 100 23.50 -17.87 9.21
C ARG A 100 23.11 -19.33 9.04
N LEU A 101 21.82 -19.67 9.07
CA LEU A 101 21.36 -21.04 8.80
C LEU A 101 21.80 -21.54 7.42
N THR A 102 21.75 -20.69 6.40
CA THR A 102 22.19 -21.03 5.05
C THR A 102 23.72 -21.23 4.97
N ILE A 103 24.49 -20.36 5.64
CA ILE A 103 25.95 -20.46 5.71
C ILE A 103 26.38 -21.71 6.50
N ASP A 104 25.75 -22.00 7.63
CA ASP A 104 26.07 -23.17 8.46
C ASP A 104 25.71 -24.47 7.75
N ALA A 105 24.62 -24.51 6.98
CA ALA A 105 24.27 -25.65 6.14
C ALA A 105 25.31 -25.89 5.03
N VAL A 106 25.77 -24.82 4.37
CA VAL A 106 26.84 -24.90 3.35
C VAL A 106 28.16 -25.35 3.97
N LYS A 107 28.51 -24.84 5.15
CA LYS A 107 29.75 -25.17 5.85
C LYS A 107 29.80 -26.64 6.27
N ASN A 108 28.71 -27.15 6.83
CA ASN A 108 28.59 -28.58 7.18
C ASN A 108 28.68 -29.50 5.95
N ALA A 109 28.09 -29.11 4.81
CA ALA A 109 28.19 -29.88 3.57
C ALA A 109 29.62 -29.91 3.03
N VAL A 110 30.32 -28.77 3.06
CA VAL A 110 31.72 -28.67 2.64
C VAL A 110 32.64 -29.47 3.57
N ASP A 111 32.45 -29.37 4.89
CA ASP A 111 33.25 -30.12 5.87
C ASP A 111 33.08 -31.63 5.70
N TYR A 112 31.87 -32.11 5.39
CA TYR A 112 31.60 -33.52 5.10
C TYR A 112 32.32 -34.03 3.83
N ILE A 113 32.33 -33.22 2.77
CA ILE A 113 33.06 -33.55 1.53
C ILE A 113 34.56 -33.62 1.81
N ILE A 114 35.10 -32.63 2.53
CA ILE A 114 36.54 -32.58 2.86
C ILE A 114 36.93 -33.75 3.77
N SER A 115 36.11 -34.12 4.75
CA SER A 115 36.39 -35.28 5.62
C SER A 115 36.36 -36.60 4.85
N THR A 116 35.47 -36.72 3.85
CA THR A 116 35.38 -37.92 3.00
C THR A 116 36.61 -38.03 2.08
N ILE A 117 37.13 -36.92 1.57
CA ILE A 117 38.33 -36.90 0.72
C ILE A 117 39.61 -37.15 1.52
N LYS A 118 39.69 -36.71 2.78
CA LYS A 118 40.87 -36.93 3.64
C LYS A 118 40.90 -38.29 4.36
N GLY A 119 39.74 -38.96 4.47
CA GLY A 119 39.60 -40.25 5.16
C GLY A 119 39.59 -41.47 4.24
N GLY A 120 39.73 -41.28 2.92
CA GLY A 120 39.89 -42.33 1.90
C GLY A 120 41.29 -42.41 1.34
#